data_AF-A0A5J4YCT7-F1
#
_entry.id   AF-A0A5J4YCT7-F1
#
_cell.length_a   1.000
_cell.length_b   1.000
_cell.length_c   1.000
_cell.angle_alpha   90.00
_cell.angle_beta   90.00
_cell.angle_gamma   90.00
#
_symmetry.space_group_name_H-M   'P 1'
#
loop_
_entity.id
_entity.type
_entity.pdbx_description
1 polymer ?
#
loop_
_entity_poly.entity_id
_entity_poly.type
_entity_poly.pdbx_seq_one_letter_code
_entity_poly.pdbx_strand_id
1 'polypeptide(L)'
;MEAATSERVSELDGSAPEGTDYANYFCTYAYLYHQKDMLEDHKRTGAYYAAIRQNRRQFEGKVVLDVGTGSGILAIFAAQAGAKTVYAVEATSMAKHARKLVEAHQLGHVIKVIQGVIESVDIPEKVDIIISEWMGYFLLRESMLDSVLVARNKFLRPGGALYPSHARLYFAPVRSGQTQQRLADFQNSMGGWGDFLGDMQRFYGVKLDCLNDEFRQEQQEYFMSTSAWADIHPSQLLGPPACFKHYDLLTVTLEEIAAPLQECFQLDKYDPGTVDGFVGYFDVLFKGSKESPADVEILLSTAPDPTGATHWGQQSFTVWPAVDCAPGDRIECQIDVSRRKENHRLMDVQLKHQVKGPSALAQNAPIRVSNYRIE
;
A
#
# COMPACT_ATOMS: atom_id res chain seq x y z
N MET A 1 22.91 -17.88 -10.59
CA MET A 1 21.70 -18.70 -10.36
C MET A 1 20.94 -18.75 -11.66
N GLU A 2 20.83 -19.93 -12.26
CA GLU A 2 20.00 -20.12 -13.46
C GLU A 2 18.55 -19.74 -13.14
N ALA A 3 17.93 -18.95 -14.00
CA ALA A 3 16.49 -18.72 -13.95
C ALA A 3 15.81 -20.09 -14.07
N ALA A 4 15.19 -20.54 -12.98
CA ALA A 4 14.41 -21.76 -12.99
C ALA A 4 13.33 -21.61 -14.07
N THR A 5 13.49 -22.33 -15.18
CA THR A 5 12.42 -22.51 -16.15
C THR A 5 11.25 -23.14 -15.40
N SER A 6 10.24 -22.33 -15.10
CA SER A 6 8.99 -22.78 -14.51
C SER A 6 8.37 -23.80 -15.46
N GLU A 7 8.36 -25.08 -15.11
CA GLU A 7 7.58 -26.08 -15.84
C GLU A 7 6.14 -25.60 -15.92
N ARG A 8 5.62 -25.46 -17.14
CA ARG A 8 4.24 -25.06 -17.41
C ARG A 8 3.33 -26.22 -16.98
N VAL A 9 2.53 -26.02 -15.94
CA VAL A 9 1.68 -27.07 -15.33
C VAL A 9 0.28 -27.09 -15.96
N SER A 10 -0.16 -25.94 -16.48
CA SER A 10 -1.45 -25.77 -17.15
C SER A 10 -1.27 -25.09 -18.51
N GLU A 11 -2.13 -25.41 -19.49
CA GLU A 11 -2.20 -24.69 -20.76
C GLU A 11 -2.55 -23.20 -20.58
N LEU A 12 -3.20 -22.86 -19.46
CA LEU A 12 -3.55 -21.49 -19.07
C LEU A 12 -2.38 -20.72 -18.45
N ASP A 13 -1.29 -21.39 -18.05
CA ASP A 13 -0.15 -20.73 -17.41
C ASP A 13 0.49 -19.71 -18.36
N GLY A 14 0.79 -18.53 -17.82
CA GLY A 14 1.33 -17.38 -18.55
C GLY A 14 2.86 -17.30 -18.50
N SER A 15 3.40 -16.14 -18.83
CA SER A 15 4.84 -15.86 -18.68
C SER A 15 5.21 -15.61 -17.21
N ALA A 16 6.44 -15.93 -16.86
CA ALA A 16 7.04 -15.50 -15.60
C ALA A 16 7.25 -13.98 -15.56
N PRO A 17 7.36 -13.36 -14.37
CA PRO A 17 7.70 -11.94 -14.27
C PRO A 17 9.06 -11.59 -14.88
N GLU A 18 9.23 -10.33 -15.28
CA GLU A 18 10.53 -9.81 -15.75
C GLU A 18 11.58 -9.80 -14.63
N GLY A 19 12.87 -9.90 -15.00
CA GLY A 19 13.97 -10.16 -14.05
C GLY A 19 14.18 -9.10 -12.96
N THR A 20 13.94 -7.82 -13.26
CA THR A 20 14.07 -6.71 -12.28
C THR A 20 12.95 -6.73 -11.24
N ASP A 21 11.72 -6.93 -11.69
CA ASP A 21 10.55 -7.12 -10.83
C ASP A 21 10.65 -8.42 -10.01
N TYR A 22 11.21 -9.47 -10.61
CA TYR A 22 11.38 -10.77 -9.95
C TYR A 22 12.36 -10.69 -8.78
N ALA A 23 13.49 -9.99 -8.94
CA ALA A 23 14.53 -9.91 -7.93
C ALA A 23 14.10 -9.15 -6.66
N ASN A 24 13.27 -8.10 -6.81
CA ASN A 24 12.96 -7.18 -5.72
C ASN A 24 11.53 -7.32 -5.17
N TYR A 25 10.53 -7.41 -6.04
CA TYR A 25 9.12 -7.40 -5.65
C TYR A 25 8.57 -8.82 -5.48
N PHE A 26 8.60 -9.62 -6.55
CA PHE A 26 7.99 -10.95 -6.53
C PHE A 26 8.77 -11.97 -5.68
N CYS A 27 10.07 -11.76 -5.44
CA CYS A 27 10.86 -12.62 -4.56
C CYS A 27 10.25 -12.73 -3.17
N THR A 28 9.85 -11.60 -2.59
CA THR A 28 9.22 -11.53 -1.25
C THR A 28 7.93 -12.35 -1.20
N TYR A 29 7.06 -12.22 -2.20
CA TYR A 29 5.77 -12.92 -2.24
C TYR A 29 5.85 -14.42 -2.51
N ALA A 30 7.01 -14.92 -2.95
CA ALA A 30 7.26 -16.35 -3.14
C ALA A 30 7.53 -17.10 -1.81
N TYR A 31 7.71 -16.41 -0.68
CA TYR A 31 7.95 -17.05 0.62
C TYR A 31 6.66 -17.21 1.43
N LEU A 32 6.43 -18.42 1.96
CA LEU A 32 5.31 -18.71 2.86
C LEU A 32 5.30 -17.83 4.11
N TYR A 33 6.48 -17.40 4.58
CA TYR A 33 6.61 -16.49 5.71
C TYR A 33 5.87 -15.17 5.47
N HIS A 34 6.11 -14.52 4.33
CA HIS A 34 5.42 -13.26 3.99
C HIS A 34 3.92 -13.47 3.73
N GLN A 35 3.52 -14.61 3.14
CA GLN A 35 2.10 -14.94 3.01
C GLN A 35 1.43 -15.12 4.38
N LYS A 36 2.12 -15.74 5.34
CA LYS A 36 1.63 -15.90 6.72
C LYS A 36 1.43 -14.54 7.39
N ASP A 37 2.38 -13.61 7.27
CA ASP A 37 2.27 -12.27 7.87
C ASP A 37 0.98 -11.56 7.43
N MET A 38 0.66 -11.61 6.13
CA MET A 38 -0.58 -11.05 5.60
C MET A 38 -1.85 -11.80 6.04
N LEU A 39 -1.77 -13.12 6.27
CA LEU A 39 -2.89 -13.95 6.72
C LEU A 39 -3.17 -13.81 8.22
N GLU A 40 -2.17 -13.48 9.03
CA GLU A 40 -2.31 -13.19 10.46
C GLU A 40 -2.97 -11.83 10.74
N ASP A 41 -2.97 -10.94 9.75
CA ASP A 41 -3.78 -9.72 9.79
C ASP A 41 -5.28 -10.09 9.70
N HIS A 42 -5.89 -10.27 10.87
CA HIS A 42 -7.31 -10.61 11.00
C HIS A 42 -8.24 -9.48 10.57
N LYS A 43 -7.80 -8.21 10.58
CA LYS A 43 -8.61 -7.08 10.10
C LYS A 43 -8.71 -7.14 8.57
N ARG A 44 -7.57 -7.32 7.90
CA ARG A 44 -7.49 -7.58 6.45
C ARG A 44 -8.28 -8.83 6.06
N THR A 45 -7.87 -9.99 6.58
CA THR A 45 -8.42 -11.28 6.16
C THR A 45 -9.90 -11.39 6.54
N GLY A 46 -10.28 -10.85 7.71
CA GLY A 46 -11.67 -10.79 8.16
C GLY A 46 -12.55 -9.90 7.29
N ALA A 47 -12.05 -8.76 6.82
CA ALA A 47 -12.82 -7.89 5.93
C ALA A 47 -13.08 -8.55 4.57
N TYR A 48 -12.08 -9.20 3.96
CA TYR A 48 -12.27 -9.96 2.72
C TYR A 48 -13.22 -11.15 2.91
N TYR A 49 -13.05 -11.89 4.02
CA TYR A 49 -13.96 -12.98 4.37
C TYR A 49 -15.40 -12.49 4.51
N ALA A 50 -15.62 -11.38 5.23
CA ALA A 50 -16.94 -10.77 5.38
C ALA A 50 -17.50 -10.27 4.04
N ALA A 51 -16.67 -9.61 3.22
CA ALA A 51 -17.06 -9.09 1.92
C ALA A 51 -17.57 -10.18 0.98
N ILE A 52 -17.03 -11.39 1.07
CA ILE A 52 -17.49 -12.54 0.29
C ILE A 52 -18.68 -13.23 0.97
N ARG A 53 -18.56 -13.51 2.28
CA ARG A 53 -19.52 -14.36 3.00
C ARG A 53 -20.86 -13.68 3.23
N GLN A 54 -20.86 -12.39 3.54
CA GLN A 54 -22.09 -11.60 3.74
C GLN A 54 -22.75 -11.21 2.42
N ASN A 55 -22.00 -11.25 1.31
CA ASN A 55 -22.49 -11.01 -0.05
C ASN A 55 -22.51 -12.31 -0.87
N ARG A 56 -22.82 -13.45 -0.22
CA ARG A 56 -22.77 -14.79 -0.88
C ARG A 56 -23.56 -14.81 -2.20
N ARG A 57 -24.70 -14.13 -2.25
CA ARG A 57 -25.59 -14.08 -3.40
C ARG A 57 -24.93 -13.48 -4.64
N GLN A 58 -23.96 -12.59 -4.45
CA GLN A 58 -23.16 -12.00 -5.51
C GLN A 58 -22.15 -13.00 -6.08
N PHE A 59 -21.70 -14.01 -5.31
CA PHE A 59 -20.72 -15.01 -5.74
C PHE A 59 -21.36 -16.33 -6.20
N GLU A 60 -22.55 -16.68 -5.72
CA GLU A 60 -23.19 -17.96 -6.00
C GLU A 60 -23.47 -18.15 -7.50
N GLY A 61 -22.96 -19.25 -8.06
CA GLY A 61 -23.05 -19.57 -9.49
C GLY A 61 -22.22 -18.67 -10.41
N LYS A 62 -21.35 -17.80 -9.87
CA LYS A 62 -20.55 -16.85 -10.66
C LYS A 62 -19.18 -17.38 -11.05
N VAL A 63 -18.63 -16.78 -12.10
CA VAL A 63 -17.23 -16.92 -12.51
C VAL A 63 -16.42 -15.79 -11.86
N VAL A 64 -15.41 -16.16 -11.09
CA VAL A 64 -14.58 -15.22 -10.32
C VAL A 64 -13.13 -15.28 -10.81
N LEU A 65 -12.47 -14.13 -10.88
CA LEU A 65 -11.02 -14.03 -11.10
C LEU A 65 -10.37 -13.45 -9.83
N ASP A 66 -9.42 -14.19 -9.27
CA ASP A 66 -8.57 -13.77 -8.16
C ASP A 66 -7.19 -13.38 -8.71
N VAL A 67 -6.87 -12.08 -8.68
CA VAL A 67 -5.62 -11.52 -9.24
C VAL A 67 -4.58 -11.40 -8.14
N GLY A 68 -3.46 -12.10 -8.29
CA GLY A 68 -2.43 -12.19 -7.25
C GLY A 68 -2.89 -13.08 -6.10
N THR A 69 -3.33 -14.31 -6.40
CA THR A 69 -3.98 -15.19 -5.43
C THR A 69 -3.09 -15.57 -4.25
N GLY A 70 -1.76 -15.46 -4.40
CA GLY A 70 -0.78 -15.83 -3.37
C GLY A 70 -1.02 -17.27 -2.90
N SER A 71 -1.37 -17.44 -1.63
CA SER A 71 -1.72 -18.74 -1.05
C SER A 71 -3.02 -19.38 -1.56
N GLY A 72 -3.89 -18.65 -2.25
CA GLY A 72 -5.20 -19.15 -2.71
C GLY A 72 -6.38 -18.83 -1.78
N ILE A 73 -6.18 -18.07 -0.70
CA ILE A 73 -7.18 -17.90 0.36
C ILE A 73 -8.49 -17.24 -0.14
N LEU A 74 -8.40 -16.20 -0.97
CA LEU A 74 -9.57 -15.48 -1.49
C LEU A 74 -10.34 -16.34 -2.49
N ALA A 75 -9.62 -17.08 -3.34
CA ALA A 75 -10.21 -18.07 -4.22
C ALA A 75 -10.97 -19.16 -3.45
N ILE A 76 -10.43 -19.64 -2.32
CA ILE A 76 -11.11 -20.60 -1.43
C ILE A 76 -12.39 -19.98 -0.84
N PHE A 77 -12.34 -18.74 -0.35
CA PHE A 77 -13.52 -18.06 0.17
C PHE A 77 -14.61 -17.91 -0.91
N ALA A 78 -14.24 -17.52 -2.14
CA ALA A 78 -15.16 -17.41 -3.26
C ALA A 78 -15.81 -18.77 -3.62
N ALA A 79 -15.03 -19.84 -3.66
CA ALA A 79 -15.55 -21.20 -3.89
C ALA A 79 -16.51 -21.64 -2.78
N GLN A 80 -16.18 -21.38 -1.51
CA GLN A 80 -17.06 -21.65 -0.36
C GLN A 80 -18.37 -20.84 -0.39
N ALA A 81 -18.33 -19.65 -1.00
CA ALA A 81 -19.52 -18.84 -1.25
C ALA A 81 -20.39 -19.37 -2.41
N GLY A 82 -19.95 -20.41 -3.11
CA GLY A 82 -20.70 -21.06 -4.18
C GLY A 82 -20.36 -20.56 -5.58
N ALA A 83 -19.19 -19.95 -5.78
CA ALA A 83 -18.71 -19.64 -7.13
C ALA A 83 -18.72 -20.89 -8.02
N LYS A 84 -19.16 -20.72 -9.26
CA LYS A 84 -19.17 -21.78 -10.28
C LYS A 84 -17.75 -22.17 -10.68
N THR A 85 -16.92 -21.17 -10.91
CA THR A 85 -15.51 -21.32 -11.29
C THR A 85 -14.73 -20.16 -10.68
N VAL A 86 -13.54 -20.44 -10.16
CA VAL A 86 -12.59 -19.41 -9.75
C VAL A 86 -11.29 -19.58 -10.51
N TYR A 87 -10.87 -18.56 -11.27
CA TYR A 87 -9.55 -18.49 -11.86
C TYR A 87 -8.62 -17.76 -10.89
N ALA A 88 -7.63 -18.46 -10.34
CA ALA A 88 -6.74 -17.94 -9.31
C ALA A 88 -5.34 -17.75 -9.89
N VAL A 89 -4.97 -16.51 -10.21
CA VAL A 89 -3.74 -16.19 -10.95
C VAL A 89 -2.66 -15.74 -9.98
N GLU A 90 -1.50 -16.39 -10.01
CA GLU A 90 -0.34 -16.06 -9.17
C GLU A 90 0.95 -16.09 -10.01
N ALA A 91 1.72 -15.01 -9.95
CA ALA A 91 2.90 -14.87 -10.80
C ALA A 91 4.11 -15.69 -10.32
N THR A 92 4.20 -15.92 -9.02
CA THR A 92 5.36 -16.55 -8.38
C THR A 92 5.23 -18.07 -8.25
N SER A 93 6.25 -18.70 -7.67
CA SER A 93 6.20 -20.12 -7.30
C SER A 93 5.17 -20.43 -6.21
N MET A 94 4.60 -19.41 -5.56
CA MET A 94 3.52 -19.56 -4.58
C MET A 94 2.28 -20.25 -5.18
N ALA A 95 2.09 -20.18 -6.51
CA ALA A 95 1.06 -20.93 -7.23
C ALA A 95 1.12 -22.46 -6.94
N LYS A 96 2.31 -23.01 -6.69
CA LYS A 96 2.48 -24.43 -6.29
C LYS A 96 1.85 -24.71 -4.92
N HIS A 97 2.00 -23.80 -3.97
CA HIS A 97 1.40 -23.90 -2.66
C HIS A 97 -0.11 -23.68 -2.70
N ALA A 98 -0.59 -22.72 -3.51
CA ALA A 98 -2.02 -22.53 -3.75
C ALA A 98 -2.68 -23.79 -4.33
N ARG A 99 -2.07 -24.43 -5.34
CA ARG A 99 -2.56 -25.72 -5.89
C ARG A 99 -2.66 -26.80 -4.81
N LYS A 100 -1.61 -26.95 -3.99
CA LYS A 100 -1.60 -27.90 -2.87
C LYS A 100 -2.72 -27.63 -1.87
N LEU A 101 -2.99 -26.36 -1.56
CA LEU A 101 -4.06 -25.97 -0.63
C LEU A 101 -5.44 -26.26 -1.24
N VAL A 102 -5.66 -25.90 -2.50
CA VAL A 102 -6.91 -26.19 -3.23
C VAL A 102 -7.20 -27.69 -3.28
N GLU A 103 -6.19 -28.52 -3.54
CA GLU A 103 -6.31 -29.98 -3.54
C GLU A 103 -6.67 -30.52 -2.15
N ALA A 104 -5.97 -30.07 -1.09
CA ALA A 104 -6.24 -30.47 0.29
C ALA A 104 -7.68 -30.13 0.74
N HIS A 105 -8.25 -29.04 0.22
CA HIS A 105 -9.64 -28.64 0.45
C HIS A 105 -10.64 -29.27 -0.54
N GLN A 106 -10.20 -30.11 -1.47
CA GLN A 106 -11.03 -30.78 -2.49
C GLN A 106 -11.79 -29.79 -3.40
N LEU A 107 -11.23 -28.60 -3.61
CA LEU A 107 -11.84 -27.51 -4.38
C LEU A 107 -11.32 -27.42 -5.83
N GLY A 108 -10.48 -28.36 -6.28
CA GLY A 108 -9.89 -28.35 -7.63
C GLY A 108 -10.90 -28.44 -8.78
N HIS A 109 -12.14 -28.85 -8.49
CA HIS A 109 -13.24 -28.85 -9.47
C HIS A 109 -13.87 -27.45 -9.68
N VAL A 110 -13.61 -26.50 -8.77
CA VAL A 110 -14.09 -25.10 -8.85
C VAL A 110 -12.93 -24.15 -9.12
N ILE A 111 -11.79 -24.33 -8.42
CA ILE A 111 -10.66 -23.41 -8.44
C ILE A 111 -9.59 -23.90 -9.42
N LYS A 112 -9.28 -23.06 -10.40
CA LYS A 112 -8.21 -23.28 -11.38
C LYS A 112 -7.05 -22.32 -11.06
N VAL A 113 -5.98 -22.85 -10.47
CA VAL A 113 -4.79 -22.06 -10.17
C VAL A 113 -3.88 -21.97 -11.40
N ILE A 114 -3.60 -20.74 -11.83
CA ILE A 114 -2.83 -20.40 -13.01
C ILE A 114 -1.56 -19.69 -12.55
N GLN A 115 -0.40 -20.18 -13.01
CA GLN A 115 0.88 -19.54 -12.72
C GLN A 115 1.28 -18.61 -13.86
N GLY A 116 1.50 -17.33 -13.55
CA GLY A 116 1.93 -16.31 -14.51
C GLY A 116 1.45 -14.91 -14.15
N VAL A 117 2.02 -13.89 -14.81
CA VAL A 117 1.56 -12.50 -14.66
C VAL A 117 0.21 -12.31 -15.36
N ILE A 118 -0.73 -11.59 -14.74
CA ILE A 118 -2.11 -11.44 -15.24
C ILE A 118 -2.19 -10.77 -16.62
N GLU A 119 -1.17 -10.00 -16.97
CA GLU A 119 -1.01 -9.34 -18.27
C GLU A 119 -0.84 -10.36 -19.41
N SER A 120 -0.31 -11.55 -19.11
CA SER A 120 0.08 -12.58 -20.09
C SER A 120 -0.84 -13.81 -20.14
N VAL A 121 -1.63 -14.05 -19.09
CA VAL A 121 -2.54 -15.20 -19.03
C VAL A 121 -3.74 -14.97 -19.95
N ASP A 122 -4.31 -16.08 -20.43
CA ASP A 122 -5.59 -16.07 -21.14
C ASP A 122 -6.65 -16.80 -20.32
N ILE A 123 -7.78 -16.15 -20.08
CA ILE A 123 -8.89 -16.69 -19.32
C ILE A 123 -9.99 -17.04 -20.33
N PRO A 124 -10.48 -18.29 -20.37
CA PRO A 124 -11.30 -18.80 -21.49
C PRO A 124 -12.73 -18.21 -21.55
N GLU A 125 -13.11 -17.39 -20.57
CA GLU A 125 -14.43 -16.74 -20.50
C GLU A 125 -14.32 -15.39 -19.77
N LYS A 126 -15.28 -14.49 -20.02
CA LYS A 126 -15.43 -13.27 -19.21
C LYS A 126 -15.88 -13.63 -17.79
N VAL A 127 -15.42 -12.86 -16.81
CA VAL A 127 -15.72 -13.10 -15.40
C VAL A 127 -16.75 -12.12 -14.87
N ASP A 128 -17.52 -12.55 -13.88
CA ASP A 128 -18.57 -11.76 -13.24
C ASP A 128 -18.00 -10.87 -12.13
N ILE A 129 -16.98 -11.37 -11.42
CA ILE A 129 -16.31 -10.70 -10.32
C ILE A 129 -14.80 -10.81 -10.51
N ILE A 130 -14.09 -9.70 -10.30
CA ILE A 130 -12.66 -9.72 -10.01
C ILE A 130 -12.48 -9.38 -8.54
N ILE A 131 -11.79 -10.24 -7.82
CA ILE A 131 -11.37 -10.02 -6.45
C ILE A 131 -9.84 -9.94 -6.42
N SER A 132 -9.30 -9.02 -5.63
CA SER A 132 -7.86 -8.92 -5.46
C SER A 132 -7.56 -8.16 -4.17
N GLU A 133 -6.49 -8.56 -3.51
CA GLU A 133 -5.84 -7.76 -2.49
C GLU A 133 -4.54 -7.23 -3.11
N TRP A 134 -4.59 -5.97 -3.53
CA TRP A 134 -3.57 -5.30 -4.34
C TRP A 134 -2.93 -4.12 -3.62
N MET A 135 -3.39 -3.81 -2.41
CA MET A 135 -3.06 -2.55 -1.76
C MET A 135 -1.67 -2.64 -1.15
N GLY A 136 -0.77 -1.72 -1.54
CA GLY A 136 0.51 -1.55 -0.87
C GLY A 136 0.43 -0.53 0.27
N TYR A 137 1.59 -0.22 0.88
CA TYR A 137 1.68 0.91 1.80
C TYR A 137 1.17 2.20 1.14
N PHE A 138 0.41 2.98 1.91
CA PHE A 138 -0.29 4.18 1.43
C PHE A 138 -1.07 3.93 0.12
N LEU A 139 -1.71 2.76 0.03
CA LEU A 139 -2.53 2.25 -1.07
C LEU A 139 -1.78 1.92 -2.36
N LEU A 140 -0.94 2.85 -2.85
CA LEU A 140 -0.41 2.84 -4.21
C LEU A 140 1.00 2.24 -4.33
N ARG A 141 1.73 2.05 -3.22
CA ARG A 141 3.04 1.34 -3.27
C ARG A 141 2.85 -0.01 -3.96
N GLU A 142 3.88 -0.48 -4.64
CA GLU A 142 3.93 -1.73 -5.40
C GLU A 142 3.22 -1.69 -6.75
N SER A 143 2.36 -0.69 -7.01
CA SER A 143 1.65 -0.51 -8.29
C SER A 143 0.88 -1.75 -8.77
N MET A 144 0.46 -2.63 -7.85
CA MET A 144 -0.30 -3.83 -8.22
C MET A 144 -1.71 -3.50 -8.73
N LEU A 145 -2.23 -2.31 -8.44
CA LEU A 145 -3.47 -1.82 -9.04
C LEU A 145 -3.43 -1.84 -10.57
N ASP A 146 -2.27 -1.59 -11.20
CA ASP A 146 -2.10 -1.65 -12.66
C ASP A 146 -2.55 -3.01 -13.21
N SER A 147 -2.07 -4.08 -12.59
CA SER A 147 -2.41 -5.47 -12.93
C SER A 147 -3.90 -5.77 -12.76
N VAL A 148 -4.53 -5.23 -11.70
CA VAL A 148 -5.98 -5.36 -11.49
C VAL A 148 -6.77 -4.62 -12.58
N LEU A 149 -6.33 -3.42 -12.98
CA LEU A 149 -6.98 -2.65 -14.04
C LEU A 149 -6.82 -3.31 -15.42
N VAL A 150 -5.66 -3.92 -15.70
CA VAL A 150 -5.47 -4.76 -16.89
C VAL A 150 -6.45 -5.93 -16.88
N ALA A 151 -6.56 -6.64 -15.75
CA ALA A 151 -7.50 -7.75 -15.59
C ALA A 151 -8.96 -7.31 -15.79
N ARG A 152 -9.34 -6.16 -15.22
CA ARG A 152 -10.66 -5.56 -15.39
C ARG A 152 -10.96 -5.30 -16.85
N ASN A 153 -10.07 -4.61 -17.56
CA ASN A 153 -10.28 -4.23 -18.95
C ASN A 153 -10.33 -5.46 -19.87
N LYS A 154 -9.52 -6.49 -19.58
CA LYS A 154 -9.44 -7.71 -20.40
C LYS A 154 -10.54 -8.72 -20.11
N PHE A 155 -10.90 -8.95 -18.85
CA PHE A 155 -11.66 -10.14 -18.45
C PHE A 155 -13.01 -9.84 -17.80
N LEU A 156 -13.22 -8.66 -17.22
CA LEU A 156 -14.51 -8.36 -16.59
C LEU A 156 -15.61 -8.21 -17.66
N ARG A 157 -16.76 -8.83 -17.43
CA ARG A 157 -17.95 -8.63 -18.27
C ARG A 157 -18.60 -7.26 -18.00
N PRO A 158 -19.39 -6.71 -18.93
CA PRO A 158 -20.24 -5.56 -18.64
C PRO A 158 -21.16 -5.80 -17.43
N GLY A 159 -21.21 -4.85 -16.49
CA GLY A 159 -21.96 -4.98 -15.23
C GLY A 159 -21.32 -5.89 -14.18
N GLY A 160 -20.13 -6.44 -14.44
CA GLY A 160 -19.34 -7.15 -13.43
C GLY A 160 -18.90 -6.25 -12.28
N ALA A 161 -18.39 -6.85 -11.20
CA ALA A 161 -18.01 -6.14 -9.98
C ALA A 161 -16.53 -6.37 -9.61
N LEU A 162 -15.95 -5.38 -8.93
CA LEU A 162 -14.63 -5.46 -8.33
C LEU A 162 -14.74 -5.58 -6.81
N TYR A 163 -13.87 -6.36 -6.19
CA TYR A 163 -13.75 -6.52 -4.75
C TYR A 163 -12.29 -6.29 -4.33
N PRO A 164 -11.96 -5.15 -3.69
CA PRO A 164 -12.84 -4.00 -3.38
C PRO A 164 -13.32 -3.27 -4.65
N SER A 165 -14.34 -2.42 -4.51
CA SER A 165 -14.87 -1.59 -5.63
C SER A 165 -14.45 -0.13 -5.55
N HIS A 166 -14.08 0.37 -4.37
CA HIS A 166 -13.62 1.74 -4.18
C HIS A 166 -12.43 1.77 -3.24
N ALA A 167 -11.58 2.79 -3.39
CA ALA A 167 -10.47 3.06 -2.48
C ALA A 167 -10.39 4.56 -2.16
N ARG A 168 -9.96 4.90 -0.94
CA ARG A 168 -9.83 6.29 -0.46
C ARG A 168 -8.51 6.49 0.24
N LEU A 169 -7.90 7.66 0.04
CA LEU A 169 -6.71 8.08 0.77
C LEU A 169 -7.06 9.19 1.75
N TYR A 170 -6.49 9.06 2.95
CA TYR A 170 -6.68 9.97 4.06
C TYR A 170 -5.34 10.51 4.55
N PHE A 171 -5.39 11.70 5.12
CA PHE A 171 -4.27 12.35 5.76
C PHE A 171 -4.72 12.99 7.08
N ALA A 172 -3.89 12.92 8.13
CA ALA A 172 -4.21 13.52 9.42
C ALA A 172 -2.97 14.10 10.12
N PRO A 173 -3.11 15.19 10.90
CA PRO A 173 -2.03 15.73 11.70
C PRO A 173 -1.86 14.91 12.98
N VAL A 174 -0.61 14.60 13.35
CA VAL A 174 -0.30 13.79 14.52
C VAL A 174 0.75 14.40 15.44
N ARG A 175 0.71 13.92 16.68
CA ARG A 175 1.81 13.98 17.63
C ARG A 175 2.24 12.57 18.01
N SER A 176 3.35 12.14 17.44
CA SER A 176 3.84 10.76 17.52
C SER A 176 5.08 10.59 18.40
N GLY A 177 5.86 11.66 18.59
CA GLY A 177 7.22 11.60 19.16
C GLY A 177 8.26 11.00 18.21
N GLN A 178 7.85 10.42 17.07
CA GLN A 178 8.75 9.74 16.14
C GLN A 178 9.76 10.69 15.51
N THR A 179 9.36 11.92 15.21
CA THR A 179 10.27 12.94 14.65
C THR A 179 11.45 13.22 15.57
N GLN A 180 11.22 13.27 16.89
CA GLN A 180 12.29 13.52 17.86
C GLN A 180 13.23 12.31 17.94
N GLN A 181 12.68 11.09 17.92
CA GLN A 181 13.46 9.87 17.89
C GLN A 181 14.33 9.78 16.64
N ARG A 182 13.77 10.00 15.45
CA ARG A 182 14.52 9.95 14.18
C ARG A 182 15.59 11.02 14.09
N LEU A 183 15.33 12.22 14.62
CA LEU A 183 16.35 13.26 14.72
C LEU A 183 17.50 12.84 15.65
N ALA A 184 17.19 12.21 16.79
CA ALA A 184 18.22 11.68 17.68
C ALA A 184 19.03 10.57 17.01
N ASP A 185 18.39 9.66 16.29
CA ASP A 185 19.06 8.58 15.56
C ASP A 185 19.96 9.13 14.43
N PHE A 186 19.49 10.14 13.70
CA PHE A 186 20.31 10.86 12.73
C PHE A 186 21.54 11.51 13.39
N GLN A 187 21.35 12.21 14.51
CA GLN A 187 22.45 12.85 15.25
C GLN A 187 23.45 11.82 15.78
N ASN A 188 22.97 10.67 16.28
CA ASN A 188 23.80 9.57 16.74
C ASN A 188 24.60 8.97 15.57
N SER A 189 23.99 8.79 14.39
CA SER A 189 24.67 8.32 13.18
C SER A 189 25.79 9.28 12.76
N MET A 190 25.53 10.60 12.78
CA MET A 190 26.55 11.62 12.49
C MET A 190 27.68 11.63 13.53
N GLY A 191 27.37 11.39 14.81
CA GLY A 191 28.38 11.24 15.87
C GLY A 191 29.28 10.02 15.61
N GLY A 192 28.68 8.86 15.34
CA GLY A 192 29.41 7.63 15.03
C GLY A 192 30.28 7.74 13.77
N TRP A 193 29.84 8.50 12.76
CA TRP A 193 30.68 8.83 11.60
C TRP A 193 31.91 9.64 11.98
N GLY A 194 31.76 10.65 12.85
CA GLY A 194 32.89 11.43 13.35
C GLY A 194 33.94 10.59 14.09
N ASP A 195 33.48 9.67 14.95
CA ASP A 195 34.36 8.72 15.64
C ASP A 195 35.08 7.79 14.66
N PHE A 196 34.34 7.24 13.69
CA PHE A 196 34.89 6.40 12.62
C PHE A 196 35.98 7.13 11.81
N LEU A 197 35.76 8.39 11.41
CA LEU A 197 36.78 9.19 10.73
C LEU A 197 38.04 9.36 11.57
N GLY A 198 37.87 9.61 12.88
CA GLY A 198 38.96 9.74 13.83
C GLY A 198 39.80 8.46 13.91
N ASP A 199 39.13 7.32 13.99
CA ASP A 199 39.78 6.00 14.04
C ASP A 199 40.50 5.67 12.73
N MET A 200 39.88 5.93 11.57
CA MET A 200 40.50 5.68 10.27
C MET A 200 41.79 6.49 10.06
N GLN A 201 41.77 7.76 10.48
CA GLN A 201 42.95 8.60 10.45
C GLN A 201 44.01 8.13 11.47
N ARG A 202 43.59 7.75 12.68
CA ARG A 202 44.51 7.39 13.77
C ARG A 202 45.21 6.04 13.54
N PHE A 203 44.47 5.02 13.13
CA PHE A 203 44.97 3.65 13.04
C PHE A 203 45.51 3.31 11.66
N TYR A 204 44.96 3.91 10.60
CA TYR A 204 45.31 3.59 9.22
C TYR A 204 45.88 4.77 8.43
N GLY A 205 45.89 5.99 8.99
CA GLY A 205 46.40 7.18 8.31
C GLY A 205 45.55 7.64 7.12
N VAL A 206 44.30 7.19 7.03
CA VAL A 206 43.38 7.49 5.92
C VAL A 206 42.38 8.55 6.35
N LYS A 207 42.37 9.69 5.66
CA LYS A 207 41.32 10.72 5.81
C LYS A 207 40.17 10.41 4.87
N LEU A 208 38.96 10.37 5.42
CA LEU A 208 37.71 10.14 4.70
C LEU A 208 36.73 11.33 4.82
N ASP A 209 37.21 12.48 5.31
CA ASP A 209 36.41 13.70 5.48
C ASP A 209 35.85 14.26 4.17
N CYS A 210 36.44 13.89 3.03
CA CYS A 210 35.90 14.17 1.71
C CYS A 210 34.55 13.50 1.42
N LEU A 211 34.09 12.57 2.27
CA LEU A 211 32.80 11.87 2.14
C LEU A 211 31.74 12.37 3.14
N ASN A 212 32.02 13.44 3.88
CA ASN A 212 31.12 13.95 4.93
C ASN A 212 29.76 14.38 4.40
N ASP A 213 29.74 15.03 3.25
CA ASP A 213 28.52 15.57 2.67
C ASP A 213 27.65 14.44 2.11
N GLU A 214 28.26 13.45 1.46
CA GLU A 214 27.60 12.25 0.95
C GLU A 214 27.00 11.42 2.09
N PHE A 215 27.77 11.14 3.14
CA PHE A 215 27.26 10.40 4.31
C PHE A 215 26.10 11.15 4.97
N ARG A 216 26.25 12.47 5.18
CA ARG A 216 25.19 13.27 5.78
C ARG A 216 23.92 13.27 4.94
N GLN A 217 24.04 13.40 3.62
CA GLN A 217 22.90 13.38 2.70
C GLN A 217 22.18 12.02 2.76
N GLU A 218 22.92 10.92 2.74
CA GLU A 218 22.37 9.57 2.82
C GLU A 218 21.61 9.36 4.14
N GLN A 219 22.21 9.74 5.27
CA GLN A 219 21.57 9.57 6.58
C GLN A 219 20.37 10.51 6.76
N GLN A 220 20.45 11.74 6.24
CA GLN A 220 19.32 12.66 6.27
C GLN A 220 18.16 12.12 5.44
N GLU A 221 18.45 11.55 4.27
CA GLU A 221 17.44 10.92 3.44
C GLU A 221 16.76 9.76 4.17
N TYR A 222 17.55 8.83 4.72
CA TYR A 222 17.05 7.66 5.45
C TYR A 222 16.21 8.02 6.69
N PHE A 223 16.69 8.93 7.53
CA PHE A 223 16.02 9.26 8.79
C PHE A 223 14.94 10.34 8.67
N MET A 224 15.04 11.26 7.71
CA MET A 224 14.15 12.44 7.65
C MET A 224 13.29 12.51 6.39
N SER A 225 13.70 11.85 5.31
CA SER A 225 13.02 11.91 4.00
C SER A 225 12.51 10.56 3.50
N THR A 226 12.46 9.53 4.35
CA THR A 226 11.74 8.28 4.06
C THR A 226 10.53 8.18 4.97
N SER A 227 9.35 7.89 4.42
CA SER A 227 8.17 7.62 5.24
C SER A 227 8.42 6.38 6.10
N ALA A 228 7.89 6.38 7.31
CA ALA A 228 8.01 5.24 8.20
C ALA A 228 6.66 4.53 8.34
N TRP A 229 6.70 3.20 8.44
CA TRP A 229 5.57 2.46 8.98
C TRP A 229 5.33 2.89 10.43
N ALA A 230 4.07 3.10 10.80
CA ALA A 230 3.67 3.44 12.15
C ALA A 230 2.37 2.76 12.54
N ASP A 231 2.27 2.37 13.82
CA ASP A 231 1.01 2.04 14.49
C ASP A 231 0.60 3.23 15.37
N ILE A 232 -0.26 4.07 14.81
CA ILE A 232 -0.69 5.31 15.45
C ILE A 232 -1.97 5.03 16.23
N HIS A 233 -1.96 5.35 17.52
CA HIS A 233 -3.15 5.29 18.34
C HIS A 233 -4.06 6.51 18.05
N PRO A 234 -5.40 6.38 18.02
CA PRO A 234 -6.30 7.51 17.75
C PRO A 234 -6.08 8.74 18.63
N SER A 235 -5.62 8.56 19.87
CA SER A 235 -5.31 9.67 20.79
C SER A 235 -4.11 10.52 20.37
N GLN A 236 -3.34 10.08 19.37
CA GLN A 236 -2.21 10.82 18.81
C GLN A 236 -2.64 11.73 17.64
N LEU A 237 -3.88 11.59 17.15
CA LEU A 237 -4.45 12.48 16.15
C LEU A 237 -4.79 13.84 16.80
N LEU A 238 -4.41 14.92 16.13
CA LEU A 238 -4.61 16.29 16.62
C LEU A 238 -5.86 16.98 16.02
N GLY A 239 -6.55 16.27 15.13
CA GLY A 239 -7.72 16.73 14.40
C GLY A 239 -8.30 15.61 13.54
N PRO A 240 -9.45 15.87 12.88
CA PRO A 240 -10.07 14.89 12.01
C PRO A 240 -9.20 14.65 10.76
N PRO A 241 -9.25 13.44 10.20
CA PRO A 241 -8.59 13.16 8.93
C PRO A 241 -9.30 13.84 7.76
N ALA A 242 -8.54 14.24 6.75
CA ALA A 242 -9.07 14.66 5.46
C ALA A 242 -8.98 13.53 4.44
N CYS A 243 -10.10 13.16 3.82
CA CYS A 243 -10.11 12.33 2.62
C CYS A 243 -9.72 13.21 1.43
N PHE A 244 -8.54 12.99 0.86
CA PHE A 244 -8.04 13.84 -0.24
C PHE A 244 -8.10 13.16 -1.61
N LYS A 245 -8.25 11.83 -1.66
CA LYS A 245 -8.44 11.11 -2.93
C LYS A 245 -9.45 9.98 -2.80
N HIS A 246 -10.24 9.79 -3.86
CA HIS A 246 -11.20 8.70 -3.99
C HIS A 246 -11.08 8.08 -5.38
N TYR A 247 -11.03 6.76 -5.44
CA TYR A 247 -11.00 5.97 -6.66
C TYR A 247 -12.23 5.08 -6.74
N ASP A 248 -12.97 5.18 -7.84
CA ASP A 248 -13.92 4.16 -8.28
C ASP A 248 -13.16 3.18 -9.19
N LEU A 249 -12.96 1.96 -8.71
CA LEU A 249 -12.10 1.00 -9.40
C LEU A 249 -12.72 0.47 -10.69
N LEU A 250 -14.02 0.66 -10.93
CA LEU A 250 -14.65 0.30 -12.20
C LEU A 250 -14.32 1.30 -13.30
N THR A 251 -14.06 2.56 -12.95
CA THR A 251 -13.93 3.66 -13.93
C THR A 251 -12.53 4.27 -14.03
N VAL A 252 -11.74 4.21 -12.96
CA VAL A 252 -10.37 4.73 -12.94
C VAL A 252 -9.52 4.09 -14.05
N THR A 253 -8.68 4.87 -14.74
CA THR A 253 -7.89 4.36 -15.86
C THR A 253 -6.43 4.11 -15.46
N LEU A 254 -5.72 3.35 -16.30
CA LEU A 254 -4.28 3.13 -16.12
C LEU A 254 -3.51 4.45 -16.23
N GLU A 255 -3.94 5.34 -17.12
CA GLU A 255 -3.33 6.66 -17.31
C GLU A 255 -3.52 7.54 -16.07
N GLU A 256 -4.71 7.50 -15.43
CA GLU A 256 -4.96 8.23 -14.19
C GLU A 256 -4.10 7.71 -13.03
N ILE A 257 -3.92 6.39 -12.92
CA ILE A 257 -3.12 5.76 -11.85
C ILE A 257 -1.61 5.87 -12.11
N ALA A 258 -1.19 6.04 -13.36
CA ALA A 258 0.21 6.29 -13.72
C ALA A 258 0.60 7.77 -13.61
N ALA A 259 -0.35 8.69 -13.75
CA ALA A 259 -0.13 10.11 -13.58
C ALA A 259 0.18 10.46 -12.10
N PRO A 260 0.97 11.51 -11.84
CA PRO A 260 1.16 12.00 -10.47
C PRO A 260 -0.18 12.37 -9.81
N LEU A 261 -0.41 11.86 -8.60
CA LEU A 261 -1.54 12.27 -7.78
C LEU A 261 -1.23 13.65 -7.22
N GLN A 262 -2.03 14.64 -7.58
CA GLN A 262 -1.89 16.01 -7.10
C GLN A 262 -3.21 16.48 -6.50
N GLU A 263 -3.22 16.70 -5.18
CA GLU A 263 -4.44 17.08 -4.46
C GLU A 263 -4.14 18.18 -3.44
N CYS A 264 -5.12 19.08 -3.25
CA CYS A 264 -5.10 20.11 -2.21
C CYS A 264 -6.22 19.85 -1.21
N PHE A 265 -5.90 19.90 0.07
CA PHE A 265 -6.86 19.66 1.15
C PHE A 265 -6.49 20.44 2.41
N GLN A 266 -7.38 20.43 3.39
CA GLN A 266 -7.20 21.15 4.64
C GLN A 266 -7.34 20.19 5.82
N LEU A 267 -6.52 20.38 6.82
CA LEU A 267 -6.57 19.65 8.08
C LEU A 267 -6.99 20.61 9.18
N ASP A 268 -8.17 20.38 9.73
CA ASP A 268 -8.62 21.10 10.91
C ASP A 268 -7.84 20.64 12.13
N LYS A 269 -7.58 21.56 13.05
CA LYS A 269 -6.87 21.26 14.28
C LYS A 269 -7.70 21.63 15.50
N TYR A 270 -7.95 20.64 16.35
CA TYR A 270 -8.78 20.79 17.54
C TYR A 270 -7.95 20.80 18.82
N ASP A 271 -6.89 19.99 18.88
CA ASP A 271 -5.95 19.99 20.00
C ASP A 271 -5.01 21.21 19.88
N PRO A 272 -4.59 21.91 20.96
CA PRO A 272 -3.64 23.03 20.90
C PRO A 272 -2.18 22.63 20.65
N GLY A 273 -1.87 21.34 20.53
CA GLY A 273 -0.52 20.82 20.51
C GLY A 273 0.26 20.94 19.19
N THR A 274 1.58 21.06 19.24
CA THR A 274 2.48 20.88 18.09
C THR A 274 2.19 19.63 17.26
N VAL A 275 2.15 19.80 15.94
CA VAL A 275 2.12 18.71 14.96
C VAL A 275 3.57 18.33 14.65
N ASP A 276 3.99 17.12 15.00
CA ASP A 276 5.35 16.63 14.71
C ASP A 276 5.44 15.83 13.42
N GLY A 277 4.30 15.46 12.84
CA GLY A 277 4.23 14.79 11.57
C GLY A 277 2.80 14.67 11.07
N PHE A 278 2.66 14.05 9.91
CA PHE A 278 1.39 13.66 9.35
C PHE A 278 1.33 12.17 9.15
N VAL A 279 0.13 11.61 9.12
CA VAL A 279 -0.07 10.19 8.82
C VAL A 279 -0.98 10.04 7.63
N GLY A 280 -0.54 9.20 6.69
CA GLY A 280 -1.29 8.79 5.52
C GLY A 280 -1.77 7.36 5.67
N TYR A 281 -3.05 7.13 5.36
CA TYR A 281 -3.66 5.80 5.39
C TYR A 281 -4.78 5.72 4.35
N PHE A 282 -5.36 4.53 4.20
CA PHE A 282 -6.40 4.29 3.22
C PHE A 282 -7.56 3.45 3.75
N ASP A 283 -8.68 3.59 3.04
CA ASP A 283 -9.83 2.71 3.14
C ASP A 283 -10.06 2.02 1.79
N VAL A 284 -10.56 0.78 1.82
CA VAL A 284 -11.19 0.15 0.66
C VAL A 284 -12.60 -0.32 1.01
N LEU A 285 -13.51 -0.18 0.05
CA LEU A 285 -14.93 -0.49 0.24
C LEU A 285 -15.39 -1.57 -0.73
N PHE A 286 -16.16 -2.52 -0.22
CA PHE A 286 -16.75 -3.62 -0.99
C PHE A 286 -18.23 -3.32 -1.24
N LYS A 287 -18.51 -2.57 -2.32
CA LYS A 287 -19.88 -2.15 -2.68
C LYS A 287 -20.49 -2.92 -3.86
N GLY A 288 -19.72 -3.81 -4.48
CA GLY A 288 -20.09 -4.41 -5.77
C GLY A 288 -20.08 -3.39 -6.91
N SER A 289 -20.99 -3.55 -7.86
CA SER A 289 -21.22 -2.63 -8.99
C SER A 289 -22.64 -2.06 -8.96
N LYS A 290 -22.97 -1.13 -9.86
CA LYS A 290 -24.35 -0.62 -9.96
C LYS A 290 -25.33 -1.72 -10.38
N GLU A 291 -24.91 -2.60 -11.27
CA GLU A 291 -25.70 -3.70 -11.81
C GLU A 291 -25.71 -4.93 -10.90
N SER A 292 -24.72 -5.05 -10.00
CA SER A 292 -24.60 -6.12 -9.02
C SER A 292 -24.12 -5.55 -7.67
N PRO A 293 -24.97 -4.78 -6.97
CA PRO A 293 -24.60 -4.15 -5.71
C PRO A 293 -24.36 -5.21 -4.64
N ALA A 294 -23.48 -4.90 -3.69
CA ALA A 294 -23.33 -5.69 -2.47
C ALA A 294 -24.62 -5.61 -1.64
N ASP A 295 -25.00 -6.72 -1.01
CA ASP A 295 -26.09 -6.75 -0.03
C ASP A 295 -25.67 -6.03 1.27
N VAL A 296 -24.38 -6.11 1.62
CA VAL A 296 -23.75 -5.41 2.75
C VAL A 296 -22.45 -4.75 2.30
N GLU A 297 -22.36 -3.42 2.45
CA GLU A 297 -21.10 -2.70 2.25
C GLU A 297 -20.12 -3.04 3.38
N ILE A 298 -18.97 -3.61 3.03
CA ILE A 298 -17.87 -3.87 3.96
C ILE A 298 -16.78 -2.81 3.78
N LEU A 299 -16.20 -2.37 4.89
CA LEU A 299 -15.07 -1.45 4.95
C LEU A 299 -13.85 -2.19 5.50
N LEU A 300 -12.73 -2.10 4.78
CA LEU A 300 -11.41 -2.37 5.32
C LEU A 300 -10.68 -1.03 5.45
N SER A 301 -10.42 -0.62 6.68
CA SER A 301 -9.72 0.62 6.99
C SER A 301 -8.33 0.33 7.57
N THR A 302 -7.38 1.19 7.22
CA THR A 302 -6.04 1.24 7.83
C THR A 302 -5.87 2.48 8.71
N ALA A 303 -6.98 3.14 9.07
CA ALA A 303 -6.97 4.26 10.01
C ALA A 303 -6.36 3.87 11.36
N PRO A 304 -5.81 4.84 12.12
CA PRO A 304 -5.48 4.68 13.53
C PRO A 304 -6.61 3.98 14.30
N ASP A 305 -6.28 2.90 15.01
CA ASP A 305 -7.26 2.05 15.69
C ASP A 305 -6.76 1.71 17.10
N PRO A 306 -7.61 1.84 18.15
CA PRO A 306 -7.18 1.60 19.52
C PRO A 306 -6.80 0.14 19.82
N THR A 307 -7.15 -0.79 18.93
CA THR A 307 -6.84 -2.23 19.02
C THR A 307 -5.61 -2.64 18.22
N GLY A 308 -4.87 -1.68 17.66
CA GLY A 308 -3.63 -1.88 16.91
C GLY A 308 -3.82 -1.83 15.39
N ALA A 309 -2.72 -1.66 14.68
CA ALA A 309 -2.70 -1.52 13.23
C ALA A 309 -3.01 -2.81 12.45
N THR A 310 -3.45 -2.64 11.19
CA THR A 310 -3.26 -3.65 10.14
C THR A 310 -1.77 -3.79 9.83
N HIS A 311 -1.36 -4.81 9.07
CA HIS A 311 0.05 -4.94 8.69
C HIS A 311 0.56 -3.74 7.85
N TRP A 312 -0.33 -3.03 7.15
CA TRP A 312 0.02 -1.79 6.44
C TRP A 312 0.40 -0.64 7.38
N GLY A 313 -0.14 -0.63 8.60
CA GLY A 313 -0.06 0.50 9.50
C GLY A 313 -0.56 1.79 8.86
N GLN A 314 0.04 2.89 9.27
CA GLN A 314 -0.03 4.16 8.58
C GLN A 314 1.37 4.54 8.09
N GLN A 315 1.45 5.32 7.01
CA GLN A 315 2.70 5.94 6.61
C GLN A 315 2.86 7.27 7.35
N SER A 316 3.91 7.37 8.16
CA SER A 316 4.27 8.57 8.90
C SER A 316 5.23 9.45 8.10
N PHE A 317 4.87 10.73 7.99
CA PHE A 317 5.62 11.79 7.32
C PHE A 317 6.08 12.80 8.39
N THR A 318 7.31 12.62 8.89
CA THR A 318 7.87 13.41 9.97
C THR A 318 8.22 14.82 9.50
N VAL A 319 7.81 15.84 10.25
CA VAL A 319 8.04 17.24 9.90
C VAL A 319 8.98 17.88 10.90
N TRP A 320 10.11 18.39 10.40
CA TRP A 320 11.06 19.15 11.20
C TRP A 320 11.33 20.55 10.60
N PRO A 321 11.30 21.62 11.41
CA PRO A 321 10.81 21.68 12.79
C PRO A 321 9.33 21.32 12.88
N ALA A 322 8.83 20.97 14.07
CA ALA A 322 7.40 20.75 14.30
C ALA A 322 6.57 21.98 13.88
N VAL A 323 5.28 21.75 13.62
CA VAL A 323 4.34 22.79 13.20
C VAL A 323 3.51 23.22 14.40
N ASP A 324 3.73 24.45 14.86
CA ASP A 324 2.88 25.11 15.83
C ASP A 324 1.58 25.58 15.16
N CYS A 325 0.45 25.30 15.79
CA CYS A 325 -0.86 25.62 15.26
C CYS A 325 -1.83 25.74 16.45
N ALA A 326 -2.63 26.81 16.53
CA ALA A 326 -3.56 27.00 17.65
C ALA A 326 -4.91 26.32 17.36
N PRO A 327 -5.75 26.05 18.39
CA PRO A 327 -7.11 25.59 18.16
C PRO A 327 -7.88 26.58 17.27
N GLY A 328 -8.53 26.07 16.21
CA GLY A 328 -9.26 26.89 15.23
C GLY A 328 -8.42 27.41 14.06
N ASP A 329 -7.10 27.20 14.08
CA ASP A 329 -6.29 27.25 12.86
C ASP A 329 -6.50 25.97 12.04
N ARG A 330 -6.12 26.03 10.76
CA ARG A 330 -6.08 24.90 9.82
C ARG A 330 -4.70 24.79 9.19
N ILE A 331 -4.36 23.59 8.74
CA ILE A 331 -3.18 23.35 7.93
C ILE A 331 -3.65 23.13 6.49
N GLU A 332 -3.32 24.05 5.60
CA GLU A 332 -3.54 23.88 4.16
C GLU A 332 -2.40 23.03 3.60
N CYS A 333 -2.76 21.95 2.90
CA CYS A 333 -1.83 20.96 2.36
C CYS A 333 -2.00 20.85 0.84
N GLN A 334 -0.89 20.68 0.15
CA GLN A 334 -0.82 20.20 -1.23
C GLN A 334 0.12 18.99 -1.24
N ILE A 335 -0.40 17.84 -1.67
CA ILE A 335 0.35 16.60 -1.83
C ILE A 335 0.54 16.29 -3.31
N ASP A 336 1.77 15.91 -3.66
CA ASP A 336 2.12 15.34 -4.96
C ASP A 336 2.74 13.97 -4.72
N VAL A 337 2.13 12.91 -5.26
CA VAL A 337 2.65 11.53 -5.19
C VAL A 337 2.94 11.06 -6.60
N SER A 338 4.19 10.68 -6.87
CA SER A 338 4.63 10.24 -8.19
C SER A 338 5.46 8.97 -8.10
N ARG A 339 5.38 8.13 -9.14
CA ARG A 339 6.18 6.91 -9.24
C ARG A 339 7.63 7.25 -9.53
N ARG A 340 8.56 6.52 -8.92
CA ARG A 340 9.99 6.69 -9.20
C ARG A 340 10.34 6.20 -10.60
N LYS A 341 11.27 6.91 -11.25
CA LYS A 341 11.75 6.56 -12.60
C LYS A 341 12.54 5.26 -12.59
N GLU A 342 13.29 5.00 -11.52
CA GLU A 342 14.13 3.81 -11.40
C GLU A 342 13.31 2.55 -11.12
N ASN A 343 12.21 2.70 -10.37
CA ASN A 343 11.29 1.62 -10.05
C ASN A 343 9.88 2.20 -9.85
N HIS A 344 8.99 1.94 -10.80
CA HIS A 344 7.63 2.50 -10.79
C HIS A 344 6.78 2.01 -9.61
N ARG A 345 7.23 0.96 -8.90
CA ARG A 345 6.58 0.40 -7.70
C ARG A 345 6.84 1.21 -6.43
N LEU A 346 7.86 2.09 -6.45
CA LEU A 346 8.21 3.00 -5.36
C LEU A 346 7.67 4.40 -5.64
N MET A 347 7.44 5.18 -4.58
CA MET A 347 6.82 6.50 -4.69
C MET A 347 7.68 7.60 -4.09
N ASP A 348 7.72 8.75 -4.77
CA ASP A 348 8.15 10.03 -4.22
C ASP A 348 6.91 10.84 -3.81
N VAL A 349 6.96 11.45 -2.64
CA VAL A 349 5.89 12.30 -2.08
C VAL A 349 6.46 13.68 -1.80
N GLN A 350 5.91 14.71 -2.43
CA GLN A 350 6.14 16.09 -2.05
C GLN A 350 4.93 16.61 -1.28
N LEU A 351 5.16 17.05 -0.04
CA LEU A 351 4.17 17.68 0.80
C LEU A 351 4.50 19.16 0.97
N LYS A 352 3.62 20.02 0.48
CA LYS A 352 3.62 21.45 0.81
C LYS A 352 2.56 21.71 1.85
N HIS A 353 2.88 22.46 2.90
CA HIS A 353 1.90 22.81 3.90
C HIS A 353 2.12 24.21 4.49
N GLN A 354 1.03 24.84 4.92
CA GLN A 354 1.04 26.16 5.57
C GLN A 354 -0.06 26.23 6.63
N VAL A 355 0.26 26.80 7.78
CA VAL A 355 -0.75 27.08 8.82
C VAL A 355 -1.51 28.35 8.43
N LYS A 356 -2.84 28.30 8.47
CA LYS A 356 -3.75 29.42 8.20
C LYS A 356 -4.81 29.51 9.28
N GLY A 357 -5.20 30.71 9.65
CA GLY A 357 -6.17 30.90 10.71
C GLY A 357 -6.03 32.27 11.39
N PRO A 358 -6.84 32.51 12.43
CA PRO A 358 -6.86 33.79 13.12
C PRO A 358 -5.65 34.01 14.03
N SER A 359 -4.91 32.96 14.40
CA SER A 359 -3.81 33.06 15.35
C SER A 359 -2.63 33.88 14.82
N ALA A 360 -1.86 34.48 15.72
CA ALA A 360 -0.62 35.18 15.36
C ALA A 360 0.41 34.22 14.71
N LEU A 361 0.37 32.93 15.07
CA LEU A 361 1.21 31.88 14.46
C LEU A 361 0.86 31.71 12.98
N ALA A 362 -0.43 31.73 12.65
CA ALA A 362 -0.92 31.55 11.29
C ALA A 362 -0.68 32.77 10.39
N GLN A 363 -0.75 33.99 10.94
CA GLN A 363 -0.65 35.24 10.16
C GLN A 363 0.68 35.37 9.40
N ASN A 364 1.77 34.77 9.89
CA ASN A 364 3.09 34.80 9.26
C ASN A 364 3.69 33.40 9.01
N ALA A 365 2.88 32.34 9.03
CA ALA A 365 3.39 30.99 8.83
C ALA A 365 3.97 30.83 7.41
N PRO A 366 5.24 30.40 7.26
CA PRO A 366 5.83 30.17 5.94
C PRO A 366 5.20 28.93 5.29
N ILE A 367 5.19 28.90 3.96
CA ILE A 367 4.96 27.66 3.22
C ILE A 367 6.19 26.78 3.45
N ARG A 368 5.98 25.55 3.92
CA ARG A 368 7.02 24.53 4.06
C ARG A 368 6.84 23.47 2.99
N VAL A 369 7.96 22.95 2.49
CA VAL A 369 7.99 21.88 1.49
C VAL A 369 8.89 20.77 2.03
N SER A 370 8.35 19.56 2.08
CA SER A 370 9.06 18.36 2.49
C SER A 370 8.94 17.31 1.39
N ASN A 371 10.02 16.60 1.12
CA ASN A 371 10.03 15.50 0.16
C ASN A 371 10.27 14.20 0.94
N TYR A 372 9.52 13.16 0.58
CA TYR A 372 9.58 11.85 1.19
C TYR A 372 9.65 10.77 0.12
N ARG A 373 10.24 9.63 0.47
CA ARG A 373 10.15 8.38 -0.29
C ARG A 373 9.26 7.39 0.46
N ILE A 374 8.40 6.69 -0.26
CA ILE A 374 7.72 5.49 0.24
C ILE A 374 8.43 4.30 -0.41
N GLU A 375 9.27 3.64 0.37
CA GLU A 375 10.09 2.50 -0.04
C GLU A 375 9.44 1.16 0.33
#